data_AF-A0A1A9BKF9-F1
#
_entry.id   AF-A0A1A9BKF9-F1
#
_cell.length_a   1.000
_cell.length_b   1.000
_cell.length_c   1.000
_cell.angle_alpha   90.00
_cell.angle_beta   90.00
_cell.angle_gamma   90.00
#
_symmetry.space_group_name_H-M   'P 1'
#
loop_
_entity.id
_entity.type
_entity.pdbx_description
1 polymer ?
#
loop_
_entity_poly.entity_id
_entity_poly.type
_entity_poly.pdbx_seq_one_letter_code
_entity_poly.pdbx_strand_id
1 'polypeptide(L)'
;MIGPAVLLAIGGLGALLDRPRSRRLSVAAVALPLLAVPQLGLATASLFRPLFLERYVLYSMLGLALLIGVCVGAAARAVGRRHAGAGRWVLPVAVAVAMAGLLPQSLEKRSVSSRVDDVVAVASEVRRTKEPGDAVLFLPADRRDAKSVSPGAFAGLRDIALREDPVASGTLRGVEASPGRIRAAMLRQRRIVLVTDAAAVASPVTTDRDRMKSAVLKTHFRLVADEEIRGRRLTVYERVT
;
A
#
# COMPACT_ATOMS: atom_id res chain seq x y z
N MET A 1 -11.82 -7.09 -1.05
CA MET A 1 -11.52 -6.84 -2.48
C MET A 1 -12.38 -7.77 -3.31
N ILE A 2 -12.96 -7.28 -4.41
CA ILE A 2 -13.72 -8.13 -5.35
C ILE A 2 -12.69 -8.92 -6.17
N GLY A 3 -12.70 -10.25 -6.07
CA GLY A 3 -11.72 -11.09 -6.76
C GLY A 3 -11.84 -10.99 -8.29
N PRO A 4 -10.74 -11.25 -9.03
CA PRO A 4 -10.72 -11.16 -10.50
C PRO A 4 -11.83 -11.99 -11.17
N ALA A 5 -12.22 -13.12 -10.57
CA ALA A 5 -13.33 -13.95 -11.03
C ALA A 5 -14.68 -13.20 -11.08
N VAL A 6 -14.99 -12.37 -10.09
CA VAL A 6 -16.24 -11.60 -10.05
C VAL A 6 -16.21 -10.48 -11.09
N LEU A 7 -15.06 -9.83 -11.29
CA LEU A 7 -14.89 -8.82 -12.34
C LEU A 7 -15.07 -9.42 -13.73
N LEU A 8 -14.50 -10.60 -13.97
CA LEU A 8 -14.64 -11.34 -15.23
C LEU A 8 -16.07 -11.83 -15.45
N ALA A 9 -16.78 -12.23 -14.40
CA ALA A 9 -18.19 -12.62 -14.51
C ALA A 9 -19.07 -11.42 -14.92
N ILE A 10 -18.87 -10.25 -14.30
CA ILE A 10 -19.59 -9.02 -14.65
C ILE A 10 -19.23 -8.59 -16.09
N GLY A 11 -17.95 -8.67 -16.46
CA GLY A 11 -17.48 -8.36 -17.80
C GLY A 11 -18.05 -9.32 -18.86
N GLY A 12 -18.08 -10.62 -18.57
CA GLY A 12 -18.65 -11.65 -19.44
C GLY A 12 -20.14 -11.41 -19.71
N LEU A 13 -20.90 -10.99 -18.69
CA LEU A 13 -22.31 -10.61 -18.88
C LEU A 13 -22.47 -9.41 -19.82
N GLY A 14 -21.63 -8.38 -19.68
CA GLY A 14 -21.61 -7.24 -20.60
C GLY A 14 -21.26 -7.64 -22.03
N ALA A 15 -20.35 -8.61 -22.20
CA ALA A 15 -19.97 -9.13 -23.50
C ALA A 15 -21.08 -9.94 -24.18
N LEU A 16 -21.82 -10.74 -23.41
CA LEU A 16 -22.97 -11.50 -23.91
C LEU A 16 -24.11 -10.60 -24.43
N LEU A 17 -24.26 -9.41 -23.83
CA LEU A 17 -25.25 -8.41 -24.23
C LEU A 17 -24.83 -7.63 -25.48
N ASP A 18 -23.53 -7.59 -25.79
CA ASP A 18 -22.97 -6.90 -26.94
C ASP A 18 -22.85 -7.83 -28.16
N ARG A 19 -23.99 -8.35 -28.64
CA ARG A 19 -24.00 -9.21 -29.82
C ARG A 19 -23.54 -8.42 -31.07
N PRO A 20 -22.55 -8.93 -31.83
CA PRO A 20 -22.06 -8.23 -33.01
C PRO A 20 -23.17 -8.09 -34.05
N ARG A 21 -23.51 -6.85 -34.41
CA ARG A 21 -24.30 -6.56 -35.62
C ARG A 21 -23.32 -6.40 -36.77
N SER A 22 -23.54 -7.17 -37.85
CA SER A 22 -22.64 -7.25 -38.99
C SER A 22 -22.24 -5.84 -39.47
N ARG A 23 -20.93 -5.55 -39.45
CA ARG A 23 -20.21 -4.31 -39.83
C ARG A 23 -19.77 -3.31 -38.74
N ARG A 24 -19.96 -3.55 -37.44
CA ARG A 24 -19.35 -2.70 -36.39
C ARG A 24 -18.54 -3.50 -35.37
N LEU A 25 -17.37 -2.98 -35.00
CA LEU A 25 -16.59 -3.50 -33.86
C LEU A 25 -17.44 -3.37 -32.59
N SER A 26 -17.57 -4.48 -31.87
CA SER A 26 -18.27 -4.55 -30.60
C SER A 26 -17.41 -3.94 -29.50
N VAL A 27 -18.03 -3.25 -28.53
CA VAL A 27 -17.35 -2.73 -27.34
C VAL A 27 -16.73 -3.88 -26.55
N ALA A 28 -17.40 -5.02 -26.49
CA ALA A 28 -16.90 -6.23 -25.82
C ALA A 28 -15.62 -6.78 -26.46
N ALA A 29 -15.46 -6.66 -27.78
CA ALA A 29 -14.25 -7.10 -28.47
C ALA A 29 -12.99 -6.35 -28.00
N VAL A 30 -13.13 -5.12 -27.46
CA VAL A 30 -12.03 -4.34 -26.88
C VAL A 30 -12.01 -4.47 -25.37
N ALA A 31 -13.18 -4.33 -24.74
CA ALA A 31 -13.30 -4.23 -23.29
C ALA A 31 -12.99 -5.54 -22.57
N LEU A 32 -13.32 -6.70 -23.16
CA LEU A 32 -13.10 -8.00 -22.55
C LEU A 32 -11.61 -8.39 -22.55
N PRO A 33 -10.85 -8.25 -23.66
CA PRO A 33 -9.39 -8.41 -23.61
C PRO A 33 -8.72 -7.42 -22.66
N LEU A 34 -9.15 -6.16 -22.66
CA LEU A 34 -8.60 -5.12 -21.77
C LEU A 34 -8.80 -5.44 -20.28
N LEU A 35 -9.92 -6.08 -19.92
CA LEU A 35 -10.18 -6.54 -18.56
C LEU A 35 -9.43 -7.84 -18.24
N ALA A 36 -9.48 -8.82 -19.13
CA ALA A 36 -9.06 -10.19 -18.83
C ALA A 36 -7.56 -10.42 -18.99
N VAL A 37 -6.94 -9.90 -20.05
CA VAL A 37 -5.54 -10.19 -20.37
C VAL A 37 -4.59 -9.71 -19.26
N PRO A 38 -4.69 -8.48 -18.72
CA PRO A 38 -3.80 -8.03 -17.64
C PRO A 38 -3.97 -8.84 -16.36
N GLN A 39 -5.22 -9.15 -15.99
CA GLN A 39 -5.57 -9.85 -14.76
C GLN A 39 -5.09 -11.31 -14.81
N LEU A 40 -5.45 -12.03 -15.88
CA LEU A 40 -5.08 -13.43 -16.05
C LEU A 40 -3.58 -13.56 -16.32
N GLY A 41 -3.01 -12.70 -17.16
CA GLY A 41 -1.58 -12.72 -17.46
C GLY A 41 -0.73 -12.53 -16.21
N LEU A 42 -1.04 -11.53 -15.37
CA LEU A 42 -0.31 -11.31 -14.13
C LEU A 42 -0.56 -12.43 -13.11
N ALA A 43 -1.78 -12.96 -13.03
CA ALA A 43 -2.09 -14.09 -12.14
C ALA A 43 -1.30 -15.35 -12.54
N THR A 44 -1.24 -15.67 -13.83
CA THR A 44 -0.46 -16.80 -14.35
C THR A 44 1.04 -16.59 -14.15
N ALA A 45 1.57 -15.40 -14.46
CA ALA A 45 2.97 -15.07 -14.17
C ALA A 45 3.28 -15.21 -12.66
N SER A 46 2.27 -14.94 -11.83
CA SER A 46 2.40 -14.99 -10.38
C SER A 46 2.53 -16.40 -9.79
N LEU A 47 2.23 -17.43 -10.58
CA LEU A 47 2.50 -18.83 -10.24
C LEU A 47 4.00 -19.12 -10.17
N PHE A 48 4.82 -18.37 -10.90
CA PHE A 48 6.28 -18.54 -10.93
C PHE A 48 7.01 -17.56 -10.01
N ARG A 49 6.50 -16.32 -9.91
CA ARG A 49 7.08 -15.25 -9.09
C ARG A 49 5.96 -14.42 -8.48
N PRO A 50 5.89 -14.19 -7.16
CA PRO A 50 4.76 -13.51 -6.53
C PRO A 50 4.70 -12.01 -6.90
N LEU A 51 4.19 -11.71 -8.09
CA LEU A 51 4.16 -10.37 -8.71
C LEU A 51 2.77 -9.73 -8.62
N PHE A 52 1.73 -10.47 -8.25
CA PHE A 52 0.36 -9.99 -8.28
C PHE A 52 0.12 -8.92 -7.21
N LEU A 53 0.08 -7.67 -7.66
CA LEU A 53 -0.29 -6.52 -6.85
C LEU A 53 -1.38 -5.75 -7.60
N GLU A 54 -2.43 -5.36 -6.90
CA GLU A 54 -3.63 -4.76 -7.50
C GLU A 54 -3.33 -3.54 -8.36
N ARG A 55 -2.35 -2.72 -7.94
CA ARG A 55 -1.91 -1.54 -8.68
C ARG A 55 -1.41 -1.86 -10.10
N TYR A 56 -0.91 -3.07 -10.35
CA TYR A 56 -0.40 -3.48 -11.66
C TYR A 56 -1.48 -3.89 -12.64
N VAL A 57 -2.71 -4.07 -12.18
CA VAL A 57 -3.85 -4.43 -13.02
C VAL A 57 -4.97 -3.41 -12.95
N LEU A 58 -4.75 -2.29 -12.27
CA LEU A 58 -5.74 -1.23 -12.07
C LEU A 58 -6.29 -0.69 -13.40
N TYR A 59 -5.45 -0.57 -14.43
CA TYR A 59 -5.88 -0.10 -15.75
C TYR A 59 -6.85 -1.05 -16.45
N SER A 60 -6.88 -2.34 -16.08
CA SER A 60 -7.84 -3.29 -16.65
C SER A 60 -9.29 -2.95 -16.29
N MET A 61 -9.50 -2.14 -15.24
CA MET A 61 -10.82 -1.66 -14.83
C MET A 61 -11.49 -0.77 -15.88
N LEU A 62 -10.74 -0.23 -16.85
CA LEU A 62 -11.29 0.45 -18.01
C LEU A 62 -12.18 -0.49 -18.85
N GLY A 63 -11.74 -1.74 -19.04
CA GLY A 63 -12.53 -2.76 -19.72
C GLY A 63 -13.83 -3.05 -18.98
N LEU A 64 -13.78 -3.15 -17.65
CA LEU A 64 -14.99 -3.31 -16.84
C LEU A 64 -15.94 -2.10 -16.97
N ALA A 65 -15.42 -0.87 -16.93
CA ALA A 65 -16.24 0.33 -17.05
C ALA A 65 -16.99 0.39 -18.40
N LEU A 66 -16.32 0.00 -19.50
CA LEU A 66 -16.95 -0.10 -20.82
C LEU A 66 -18.09 -1.13 -20.84
N LEU A 67 -17.88 -2.31 -20.24
CA LEU A 67 -18.87 -3.39 -20.17
C LEU A 67 -20.07 -3.01 -19.28
N ILE A 68 -19.83 -2.31 -18.17
CA ILE A 68 -20.90 -1.71 -17.35
C ILE A 68 -21.72 -0.73 -18.19
N GLY A 69 -21.08 0.11 -19.02
CA GLY A 69 -21.75 1.02 -19.94
C GLY A 69 -22.69 0.30 -20.92
N VAL A 70 -22.25 -0.83 -21.48
CA VAL A 70 -23.09 -1.69 -22.34
C VAL A 70 -24.32 -2.18 -21.57
N CYS A 71 -24.14 -2.69 -20.36
CA CYS A 71 -25.23 -3.18 -19.51
C CYS A 71 -26.26 -2.08 -19.20
N VAL A 72 -25.79 -0.90 -18.77
CA VAL A 72 -26.64 0.26 -18.47
C VAL A 72 -27.39 0.72 -19.72
N GLY A 73 -26.72 0.78 -20.87
CA GLY A 73 -27.35 1.15 -22.14
C GLY A 73 -28.38 0.12 -22.64
N ALA A 74 -28.16 -1.17 -22.39
CA ALA A 74 -29.13 -2.22 -22.67
C ALA A 74 -30.37 -2.11 -21.75
N ALA A 75 -30.14 -1.88 -20.45
CA ALA A 75 -31.21 -1.68 -19.47
C ALA A 75 -32.06 -0.45 -19.79
N ALA A 76 -31.44 0.68 -20.13
CA ALA A 76 -32.13 1.91 -20.53
C ALA A 76 -33.06 1.69 -21.73
N ARG A 77 -32.59 0.97 -22.75
CA ARG A 77 -33.41 0.60 -23.93
C ARG A 77 -34.56 -0.34 -23.56
N ALA A 78 -34.32 -1.34 -22.72
CA ALA A 78 -35.35 -2.28 -22.30
C ALA A 78 -36.46 -1.60 -21.47
N VAL A 79 -36.07 -0.72 -20.54
CA VAL A 79 -37.01 0.05 -19.72
C VAL A 79 -37.79 1.05 -20.58
N GLY A 80 -37.13 1.77 -21.48
CA GLY A 80 -37.78 2.72 -22.38
C GLY A 80 -38.79 2.11 -23.34
N ARG A 81 -38.61 0.84 -23.74
CA ARG A 81 -39.59 0.08 -24.55
C ARG A 81 -40.86 -0.27 -23.77
N ARG A 82 -40.75 -0.48 -22.45
CA ARG A 82 -41.89 -0.82 -21.59
C ARG A 82 -42.64 0.41 -21.09
N HIS A 83 -41.92 1.48 -20.79
CA HIS A 83 -42.48 2.72 -20.24
C HIS A 83 -41.83 3.93 -20.92
N ALA A 84 -42.64 4.72 -21.63
CA ALA A 84 -42.19 5.92 -22.31
C ALA A 84 -41.51 6.88 -21.32
N GLY A 85 -40.31 7.35 -21.64
CA GLY A 85 -39.54 8.29 -20.82
C GLY A 85 -38.83 7.70 -19.60
N ALA A 86 -39.10 6.45 -19.19
CA ALA A 86 -38.46 5.84 -18.02
C ALA A 86 -36.97 5.49 -18.25
N GLY A 87 -36.57 5.22 -19.51
CA GLY A 87 -35.19 4.87 -19.85
C GLY A 87 -34.14 5.94 -19.48
N ARG A 88 -34.53 7.22 -19.46
CA ARG A 88 -33.62 8.35 -19.10
C ARG A 88 -33.16 8.32 -17.64
N TRP A 89 -33.93 7.66 -16.78
CA TRP A 89 -33.65 7.56 -15.34
C TRP A 89 -32.71 6.42 -14.98
N VAL A 90 -32.49 5.45 -15.88
CA VAL A 90 -31.68 4.25 -15.59
C VAL A 90 -30.25 4.61 -15.20
N LEU A 91 -29.59 5.51 -15.92
CA LEU A 91 -28.22 5.93 -15.61
C LEU A 91 -28.14 6.71 -14.28
N PRO A 92 -28.93 7.79 -14.04
CA PRO A 92 -28.95 8.48 -12.75
C PRO A 92 -29.23 7.56 -11.56
N VAL A 93 -30.20 6.66 -11.70
CA VAL A 93 -30.53 5.70 -10.63
C VAL A 93 -29.38 4.72 -10.41
N ALA A 94 -28.78 4.17 -11.47
CA ALA A 94 -27.63 3.28 -11.33
C ALA A 94 -26.45 3.96 -10.63
N VAL A 95 -26.17 5.23 -10.96
CA VAL A 95 -25.13 6.02 -10.30
C VAL A 95 -25.47 6.28 -8.83
N ALA A 96 -26.71 6.68 -8.53
CA ALA A 96 -27.15 6.93 -7.16
C ALA A 96 -27.07 5.65 -6.29
N VAL A 97 -27.50 4.51 -6.82
CA VAL A 97 -27.39 3.20 -6.15
C VAL A 97 -25.93 2.81 -5.93
N ALA A 98 -25.07 2.98 -6.94
CA ALA A 98 -23.64 2.71 -6.80
C ALA A 98 -22.98 3.61 -5.74
N MET A 99 -23.31 4.91 -5.72
CA MET A 99 -22.84 5.84 -4.70
C MET A 99 -23.33 5.44 -3.31
N ALA A 100 -24.62 5.15 -3.14
CA ALA A 100 -25.17 4.72 -1.85
C ALA A 100 -24.52 3.42 -1.35
N GLY A 101 -24.28 2.45 -2.24
CA GLY A 101 -23.63 1.19 -1.88
C GLY A 101 -22.13 1.32 -1.58
N LEU A 102 -21.41 2.22 -2.26
CA LEU A 102 -19.96 2.40 -2.11
C LEU A 102 -19.58 3.45 -1.05
N LEU A 103 -20.51 4.30 -0.64
CA LEU A 103 -20.23 5.40 0.30
C LEU A 103 -19.72 4.89 1.66
N PRO A 104 -20.34 3.89 2.33
CA PRO A 104 -19.85 3.41 3.61
C PRO A 104 -18.42 2.88 3.52
N GLN A 105 -18.13 2.07 2.49
CA GLN A 105 -16.80 1.52 2.26
C GLN A 105 -15.77 2.62 1.92
N SER A 106 -16.20 3.67 1.23
CA SER A 106 -15.35 4.81 0.89
C SER A 106 -15.05 5.70 2.10
N LEU A 107 -15.96 5.78 3.07
CA LEU A 107 -15.74 6.47 4.33
C LEU A 107 -14.84 5.65 5.24
N GLU A 108 -15.07 4.34 5.34
CA GLU A 108 -14.22 3.42 6.10
C GLU A 108 -12.77 3.46 5.59
N LYS A 109 -12.54 3.37 4.28
CA LYS A 109 -11.18 3.48 3.70
C LYS A 109 -10.47 4.82 3.95
N ARG A 110 -11.21 5.87 4.29
CA ARG A 110 -10.65 7.19 4.64
C ARG A 110 -10.50 7.38 6.14
N SER A 111 -11.04 6.49 6.96
CA SER A 111 -10.89 6.55 8.40
C SER A 111 -9.44 6.26 8.80
N VAL A 112 -9.04 6.78 9.96
CA VAL A 112 -7.76 6.44 10.58
C VAL A 112 -7.68 4.93 10.90
N SER A 113 -8.81 4.31 11.27
CA SER A 113 -8.86 2.88 11.59
C SER A 113 -8.59 1.96 10.40
N SER A 114 -8.70 2.45 9.16
CA SER A 114 -8.31 1.69 7.97
C SER A 114 -6.81 1.63 7.74
N ARG A 115 -6.03 2.43 8.48
CA ARG A 115 -4.57 2.42 8.39
C ARG A 115 -4.03 1.28 9.22
N VAL A 116 -3.18 0.47 8.60
CA VAL A 116 -2.42 -0.58 9.28
C VAL A 116 -1.41 0.01 10.26
N ASP A 117 -1.01 1.27 10.07
CA ASP A 117 0.01 1.95 10.85
C ASP A 117 -0.24 3.46 11.07
N ASP A 118 0.33 4.02 12.14
CA ASP A 118 0.27 5.45 12.48
C ASP A 118 1.67 6.05 12.65
N VAL A 119 2.18 6.65 11.56
CA VAL A 119 3.52 7.27 11.52
C VAL A 119 3.66 8.52 12.40
N VAL A 120 2.56 9.22 12.66
CA VAL A 120 2.56 10.42 13.51
C VAL A 120 2.59 10.01 14.98
N ALA A 121 1.83 8.96 15.34
CA ALA A 121 1.84 8.44 16.70
C ALA A 121 3.23 7.93 17.11
N VAL A 122 3.90 7.12 16.27
CA VAL A 122 5.27 6.66 16.59
C VAL A 122 6.28 7.81 16.63
N ALA A 123 6.13 8.84 15.79
CA ALA A 123 7.00 10.01 15.88
C ALA A 123 6.76 10.79 17.18
N SER A 124 5.51 10.92 17.62
CA SER A 124 5.20 11.51 18.93
C SER A 124 5.84 10.73 20.08
N GLU A 125 5.85 9.40 19.98
CA GLU A 125 6.50 8.54 20.96
C GLU A 125 8.01 8.74 20.98
N VAL A 126 8.66 8.73 19.81
CA VAL A 126 10.09 9.05 19.68
C VAL A 126 10.43 10.38 20.37
N ARG A 127 9.61 11.41 20.20
CA ARG A 127 9.83 12.72 20.82
C ARG A 127 9.77 12.64 22.35
N ARG A 128 8.94 11.76 22.91
CA ARG A 128 8.75 11.56 24.35
C ARG A 128 9.87 10.72 24.97
N THR A 129 10.34 9.70 24.26
CA THR A 129 11.32 8.73 24.78
C THR A 129 12.78 9.13 24.56
N LYS A 130 13.07 9.92 23.52
CA LYS A 130 14.46 10.24 23.14
C LYS A 130 15.21 11.00 24.24
N GLU A 131 16.50 10.73 24.32
CA GLU A 131 17.44 11.49 25.15
C GLU A 131 18.51 12.19 24.28
N PRO A 132 19.12 13.28 24.77
CA PRO A 132 20.23 13.92 24.08
C PRO A 132 21.38 12.94 23.81
N GLY A 133 21.81 12.86 22.55
CA GLY A 133 22.89 11.97 22.12
C GLY A 133 22.44 10.60 21.63
N ASP A 134 21.14 10.28 21.71
CA ASP A 134 20.60 9.06 21.14
C ASP A 134 20.79 8.99 19.62
N ALA A 135 21.06 7.77 19.15
CA ALA A 135 20.99 7.44 17.75
C ALA A 135 19.61 6.90 17.40
N VAL A 136 19.15 7.17 16.17
CA VAL A 136 17.95 6.53 15.61
C VAL A 136 18.35 5.51 14.55
N LEU A 137 17.66 4.37 14.56
CA LEU A 137 17.79 3.31 13.58
C LEU A 137 16.40 2.97 13.02
N PHE A 138 16.31 2.72 11.72
CA PHE A 138 15.07 2.31 11.05
C PHE A 138 15.21 0.90 10.49
N LEU A 139 14.22 0.05 10.77
CA LEU A 139 14.16 -1.33 10.28
C LEU A 139 12.72 -1.66 9.81
N PRO A 140 12.50 -1.93 8.51
CA PRO A 140 13.41 -1.68 7.41
C PRO A 140 13.66 -0.18 7.19
N ALA A 141 14.50 0.16 6.21
CA ALA A 141 14.80 1.56 5.89
C ALA A 141 13.57 2.41 5.48
N ASP A 142 12.43 1.82 5.08
CA ASP A 142 11.20 2.60 4.82
C ASP A 142 10.68 3.32 6.05
N ARG A 143 10.94 2.78 7.25
CA ARG A 143 10.35 3.31 8.48
C ARG A 143 10.87 4.69 8.85
N ARG A 144 11.81 5.21 8.06
CA ARG A 144 12.21 6.63 7.99
C ARG A 144 11.07 7.54 7.50
N ASP A 145 9.98 6.98 6.98
CA ASP A 145 8.74 7.72 6.70
C ASP A 145 8.21 8.50 7.91
N ALA A 146 8.28 7.93 9.12
CA ALA A 146 7.93 8.63 10.36
C ALA A 146 8.76 9.91 10.56
N LYS A 147 10.07 9.85 10.28
CA LYS A 147 10.96 11.03 10.32
C LYS A 147 10.67 12.02 9.20
N SER A 148 10.27 11.54 8.04
CA SER A 148 9.96 12.39 6.88
C SER A 148 8.69 13.20 7.11
N VAL A 149 7.68 12.59 7.76
CA VAL A 149 6.40 13.26 8.10
C VAL A 149 6.54 14.19 9.30
N SER A 150 7.40 13.86 10.26
CA SER A 150 7.54 14.62 11.53
C SER A 150 9.00 14.87 11.91
N PRO A 151 9.76 15.66 11.13
CA PRO A 151 11.20 15.83 11.32
C PRO A 151 11.57 16.40 12.70
N GLY A 152 10.75 17.30 13.25
CA GLY A 152 10.96 17.90 14.58
C GLY A 152 10.93 16.88 15.72
N ALA A 153 10.18 15.78 15.59
CA ALA A 153 10.18 14.71 16.58
C ALA A 153 11.57 14.04 16.71
N PHE A 154 12.28 13.94 15.59
CA PHE A 154 13.61 13.32 15.51
C PHE A 154 14.76 14.32 15.64
N ALA A 155 14.48 15.60 15.90
CA ALA A 155 15.52 16.61 16.10
C ALA A 155 16.46 16.20 17.24
N GLY A 156 17.78 16.33 17.03
CA GLY A 156 18.81 15.88 17.97
C GLY A 156 19.18 14.39 17.86
N LEU A 157 18.40 13.56 17.16
CA LEU A 157 18.75 12.17 16.90
C LEU A 157 19.61 12.04 15.65
N ARG A 158 20.67 11.25 15.74
CA ARG A 158 21.50 10.91 14.59
C ARG A 158 21.00 9.63 13.94
N ASP A 159 20.60 9.71 12.67
CA ASP A 159 20.36 8.50 11.87
C ASP A 159 21.70 7.85 11.52
N ILE A 160 22.03 6.75 12.20
CA ILE A 160 23.34 6.11 12.11
C ILE A 160 23.46 5.14 10.92
N ALA A 161 22.35 4.82 10.25
CA ALA A 161 22.36 3.97 9.06
C ALA A 161 22.44 4.77 7.76
N LEU A 162 21.99 6.03 7.78
CA LEU A 162 21.92 6.91 6.61
C LEU A 162 23.31 7.40 6.18
N ARG A 163 23.63 7.19 4.90
CA ARG A 163 24.87 7.69 4.26
C ARG A 163 24.61 8.99 3.50
N GLU A 164 23.53 9.01 2.73
CA GLU A 164 23.07 10.18 1.96
C GLU A 164 21.59 10.39 2.22
N ASP A 165 21.20 11.63 2.47
CA ASP A 165 19.81 11.98 2.73
C ASP A 165 18.92 11.88 1.46
N PRO A 166 17.58 11.86 1.62
CA PRO A 166 16.65 11.76 0.49
C PRO A 166 16.85 12.81 -0.61
N VAL A 167 17.17 14.06 -0.23
CA VAL A 167 17.30 15.18 -1.18
C VAL A 167 18.59 15.04 -1.96
N ALA A 168 19.72 14.81 -1.28
CA ALA A 168 21.04 14.67 -1.91
C ALA A 168 21.13 13.44 -2.81
N SER A 169 20.50 12.34 -2.43
CA SER A 169 20.51 11.09 -3.22
C SER A 169 19.45 11.03 -4.31
N GLY A 170 18.47 11.95 -4.32
CA GLY A 170 17.30 11.87 -5.20
C GLY A 170 16.43 10.63 -4.97
N THR A 171 16.43 10.08 -3.74
CA THR A 171 15.64 8.89 -3.39
C THR A 171 14.65 9.19 -2.27
N LEU A 172 13.52 8.49 -2.23
CA LEU A 172 12.47 8.74 -1.21
C LEU A 172 12.94 8.54 0.24
N ARG A 173 13.93 7.68 0.47
CA ARG A 173 14.34 7.22 1.81
C ARG A 173 15.79 7.60 2.14
N GLY A 174 16.53 8.15 1.19
CA GLY A 174 17.98 8.24 1.27
C GLY A 174 18.66 6.88 1.06
N VAL A 175 19.99 6.91 1.01
CA VAL A 175 20.81 5.72 0.78
C VAL A 175 21.48 5.32 2.08
N GLU A 176 21.27 4.09 2.51
CA GLU A 176 21.97 3.54 3.68
C GLU A 176 23.42 3.17 3.36
N ALA A 177 24.27 3.25 4.38
CA ALA A 177 25.65 2.81 4.26
C ALA A 177 25.77 1.28 4.05
N SER A 178 26.99 0.81 3.76
CA SER A 178 27.30 -0.62 3.74
C SER A 178 27.08 -1.26 5.12
N PRO A 179 26.71 -2.56 5.22
CA PRO A 179 26.50 -3.24 6.49
C PRO A 179 27.63 -3.05 7.52
N GLY A 180 28.90 -3.13 7.10
CA GLY A 180 30.05 -2.94 7.98
C GLY A 180 30.14 -1.53 8.58
N ARG A 181 29.86 -0.48 7.79
CA ARG A 181 29.81 0.91 8.28
C ARG A 181 28.66 1.13 9.26
N ILE A 182 27.48 0.57 8.98
CA ILE A 182 26.34 0.65 9.90
C ILE A 182 26.67 -0.06 11.21
N ARG A 183 27.22 -1.29 11.16
CA ARG A 183 27.66 -2.03 12.36
C ARG A 183 28.64 -1.21 13.20
N ALA A 184 29.67 -0.66 12.58
CA ALA A 184 30.66 0.16 13.27
C ALA A 184 30.04 1.42 13.91
N ALA A 185 29.07 2.04 13.24
CA ALA A 185 28.34 3.18 13.78
C ALA A 185 27.45 2.79 14.96
N MET A 186 26.72 1.66 14.87
CA MET A 186 25.90 1.12 15.96
C MET A 186 26.74 0.87 17.20
N LEU A 187 27.87 0.15 17.08
CA LEU A 187 28.71 -0.21 18.22
C LEU A 187 29.35 0.99 18.93
N ARG A 188 29.41 2.16 18.29
CA ARG A 188 29.89 3.41 18.92
C ARG A 188 28.81 4.10 19.77
N GLN A 189 27.55 3.71 19.63
CA GLN A 189 26.44 4.30 20.37
C GLN A 189 26.24 3.59 21.70
N ARG A 190 25.92 4.37 22.73
CA ARG A 190 25.48 3.83 24.01
C ARG A 190 24.01 3.44 23.98
N ARG A 191 23.18 4.25 23.29
CA ARG A 191 21.73 4.08 23.24
C ARG A 191 21.22 4.27 21.81
N ILE A 192 20.32 3.39 21.39
CA ILE A 192 19.74 3.36 20.05
C ILE A 192 18.22 3.27 20.17
N VAL A 193 17.53 4.23 19.56
CA VAL A 193 16.09 4.25 19.37
C VAL A 193 15.78 3.60 18.03
N LEU A 194 15.19 2.40 18.05
CA LEU A 194 14.77 1.66 16.86
C LEU A 194 13.29 1.92 16.55
N VAL A 195 13.01 2.38 15.33
CA VAL A 195 11.66 2.48 14.78
C VAL A 195 11.45 1.34 13.77
N THR A 196 10.45 0.50 14.03
CA THR A 196 10.09 -0.67 13.23
C THR A 196 8.56 -0.84 13.17
N ASP A 197 8.10 -1.89 12.50
CA ASP A 197 6.70 -2.30 12.50
C ASP A 197 6.36 -3.19 13.72
N ALA A 198 5.11 -3.14 14.16
CA ALA A 198 4.57 -4.07 15.15
C ALA A 198 4.57 -5.51 14.58
N ALA A 199 4.71 -6.51 15.44
CA ALA A 199 4.93 -7.89 14.99
C ALA A 199 3.82 -8.41 14.07
N ALA A 200 2.57 -8.00 14.29
CA ALA A 200 1.41 -8.40 13.51
C ALA A 200 1.43 -7.91 12.04
N VAL A 201 2.19 -6.85 11.75
CA VAL A 201 2.23 -6.21 10.41
C VAL A 201 3.65 -6.13 9.83
N ALA A 202 4.66 -6.57 10.60
CA ALA A 202 6.06 -6.52 10.19
C ALA A 202 6.32 -7.44 8.98
N SER A 203 6.99 -6.87 7.97
CA SER A 203 7.50 -7.67 6.84
C SER A 203 8.76 -8.45 7.25
N PRO A 204 9.03 -9.62 6.64
CA PRO A 204 10.26 -10.37 6.90
C PRO A 204 11.53 -9.56 6.61
N VAL A 205 12.53 -9.74 7.47
CA VAL A 205 13.87 -9.13 7.31
C VAL A 205 14.60 -9.82 6.16
N THR A 206 14.58 -9.21 4.98
CA THR A 206 15.08 -9.83 3.74
C THR A 206 16.44 -9.33 3.28
N THR A 207 16.84 -8.11 3.66
CA THR A 207 18.12 -7.54 3.22
C THR A 207 19.27 -7.88 4.17
N ASP A 208 20.50 -7.96 3.64
CA ASP A 208 21.70 -8.19 4.46
C ASP A 208 21.91 -7.06 5.49
N ARG A 209 21.53 -5.83 5.14
CA ARG A 209 21.59 -4.68 6.06
C ARG A 209 20.64 -4.88 7.24
N ASP A 210 19.40 -5.25 6.96
CA ASP A 210 18.40 -5.41 8.02
C ASP A 210 18.73 -6.63 8.90
N ARG A 211 19.19 -7.74 8.31
CA ARG A 211 19.71 -8.89 9.06
C ARG A 211 20.86 -8.49 9.98
N MET A 212 21.82 -7.71 9.47
CA MET A 212 22.95 -7.22 10.26
C MET A 212 22.48 -6.32 11.40
N LYS A 213 21.57 -5.35 11.16
CA LYS A 213 21.04 -4.46 12.20
C LYS A 213 20.39 -5.28 13.32
N SER A 214 19.50 -6.22 12.97
CA SER A 214 18.84 -7.09 13.94
C SER A 214 19.83 -7.95 14.72
N ALA A 215 20.85 -8.51 14.06
CA ALA A 215 21.88 -9.31 14.72
C ALA A 215 22.71 -8.47 15.71
N VAL A 216 23.14 -7.27 15.33
CA VAL A 216 23.93 -6.40 16.20
C VAL A 216 23.12 -5.97 17.43
N LEU A 217 21.84 -5.60 17.26
CA LEU A 217 20.97 -5.28 18.38
C LEU A 217 20.82 -6.48 19.33
N LYS A 218 20.59 -7.68 18.79
CA LYS A 218 20.42 -8.90 19.60
C LYS A 218 21.69 -9.28 20.39
N THR A 219 22.87 -9.08 19.80
CA THR A 219 24.14 -9.55 20.40
C THR A 219 24.78 -8.52 21.33
N HIS A 220 24.69 -7.23 21.00
CA HIS A 220 25.47 -6.19 21.67
C HIS A 220 24.63 -5.17 22.45
N PHE A 221 23.31 -5.28 22.38
CA PHE A 221 22.41 -4.35 23.05
C PHE A 221 21.36 -5.10 23.89
N ARG A 222 21.00 -4.51 25.03
CA ARG A 222 19.87 -4.91 25.86
C ARG A 222 18.68 -4.04 25.56
N LEU A 223 17.49 -4.63 25.55
CA LEU A 223 16.23 -3.91 25.42
C LEU A 223 15.94 -3.17 26.74
N VAL A 224 15.57 -1.89 26.65
CA VAL A 224 15.25 -1.03 27.79
C VAL A 224 13.80 -0.60 27.78
N ALA A 225 13.27 -0.28 26.59
CA ALA A 225 11.86 0.04 26.41
C ALA A 225 11.36 -0.57 25.11
N ASP A 226 10.07 -0.89 25.09
CA ASP A 226 9.41 -1.54 23.97
C ASP A 226 7.93 -1.16 23.95
N GLU A 227 7.56 -0.36 22.97
CA GLU A 227 6.20 0.15 22.82
C GLU A 227 5.67 -0.14 21.43
N GLU A 228 4.54 -0.83 21.33
CA GLU A 228 3.79 -0.97 20.08
C GLU A 228 2.73 0.14 20.00
N ILE A 229 2.78 0.94 18.93
CA ILE A 229 1.90 2.08 18.71
C ILE A 229 1.25 1.93 17.34
N ARG A 230 -0.01 1.47 17.33
CA ARG A 230 -0.88 1.42 16.14
C ARG A 230 -0.13 0.92 14.90
N GLY A 231 0.33 -0.33 14.92
CA GLY A 231 1.03 -0.96 13.79
C GLY A 231 2.51 -0.61 13.64
N ARG A 232 3.02 0.39 14.37
CA ARG A 232 4.45 0.64 14.52
C ARG A 232 4.94 0.16 15.88
N ARG A 233 6.26 0.06 16.01
CA ARG A 233 6.92 -0.32 17.25
C ARG A 233 8.16 0.53 17.45
N LEU A 234 8.27 1.09 18.64
CA LEU A 234 9.44 1.82 19.11
C LEU A 234 10.14 0.97 20.15
N THR A 235 11.42 0.67 19.92
CA THR A 235 12.24 -0.06 20.89
C THR A 235 13.47 0.75 21.22
N VAL A 236 13.83 0.79 22.49
CA VAL A 236 15.03 1.48 22.96
C VAL A 236 16.01 0.44 23.45
N TYR A 237 17.24 0.55 22.92
CA TYR A 237 18.32 -0.37 23.17
C TYR A 237 19.48 0.35 23.82
N GLU A 238 20.11 -0.28 24.81
CA GLU A 238 21.36 0.18 25.41
C GLU A 238 22.47 -0.84 25.19
N ARG A 239 23.69 -0.37 24.95
CA ARG A 239 24.83 -1.24 24.69
C ARG A 239 25.18 -2.02 25.96
N VAL A 240 25.32 -3.34 25.83
CA VAL A 240 25.87 -4.18 26.89
C VAL A 240 27.36 -3.90 26.94
N THR A 241 27.82 -3.34 28.06
CA THR A 241 29.24 -3.08 28.35
C THR A 241 30.05 -4.37 28.45
#